data_AF-A0A8I0N8U1-F1
#
_entry.id   AF-A0A8I0N8U1-F1
#
_cell.length_a   1.000
_cell.length_b   1.000
_cell.length_c   1.000
_cell.angle_alpha   90.00
_cell.angle_beta   90.00
_cell.angle_gamma   90.00
#
_symmetry.space_group_name_H-M   'P 1'
#
loop_
_entity.id
_entity.type
_entity.pdbx_description
1 polymer ?
#
loop_
_entity_poly.entity_id
_entity_poly.type
_entity_poly.pdbx_seq_one_letter_code
_entity_poly.pdbx_strand_id
1 'polypeptide(L)'
;MQGRYATRDVFTRINNRKKKLIASVFRDAGYPEIKLDKAGNWPQLHDLCKAQFIDGQGRYTYTWCGFSFFFTNEEDAYLFRSLMLMV
;
A
#
# COMPACT_ATOMS: atom_id res chain seq x y z
N MET A 1 -6.97 18.16 -21.70
CA MET A 1 -6.44 18.40 -20.33
C MET A 1 -7.58 18.88 -19.43
N GLN A 2 -8.20 17.99 -18.64
CA GLN A 2 -8.97 18.38 -17.45
C GLN A 2 -9.48 17.15 -16.72
N GLY A 3 -8.96 16.95 -15.52
CA GLY A 3 -9.40 15.97 -14.51
C GLY A 3 -8.92 16.47 -13.16
N ARG A 4 -9.29 17.71 -12.82
CA ARG A 4 -8.89 18.49 -11.65
C ARG A 4 -9.52 17.98 -10.33
N TYR A 5 -9.85 16.69 -10.28
CA TYR A 5 -9.94 15.92 -9.05
C TYR A 5 -8.54 15.29 -8.91
N ALA A 6 -7.52 16.01 -8.47
CA ALA A 6 -7.30 16.15 -7.04
C ALA A 6 -7.84 14.92 -6.28
N THR A 7 -7.38 13.73 -6.65
CA THR A 7 -7.22 12.59 -5.75
C THR A 7 -6.42 13.18 -4.60
N ARG A 8 -7.12 13.76 -3.61
CA ARG A 8 -6.54 14.31 -2.38
C ARG A 8 -5.96 13.10 -1.69
N ASP A 9 -4.71 12.87 -2.06
CA ASP A 9 -3.92 11.66 -1.93
C ASP A 9 -4.36 10.89 -0.69
N VAL A 10 -5.18 9.84 -0.92
CA VAL A 10 -5.82 9.09 0.16
C VAL A 10 -4.73 8.62 1.13
N PHE A 11 -3.55 8.29 0.57
CA PHE A 11 -2.29 8.02 1.24
C PHE A 11 -1.73 9.14 2.12
N THR A 12 -1.64 10.40 1.65
CA THR A 12 -1.28 11.52 2.54
C THR A 12 -2.22 11.67 3.73
N ARG A 13 -3.49 11.28 3.59
CA ARG A 13 -4.44 11.24 4.72
C ARG A 13 -4.21 10.04 5.65
N ILE A 14 -3.67 8.91 5.17
CA ILE A 14 -3.31 7.76 6.01
C ILE A 14 -2.15 8.10 6.92
N ASN A 15 -1.07 8.63 6.34
CA ASN A 15 0.14 9.05 7.08
C ASN A 15 -0.17 10.13 8.15
N ASN A 16 -1.39 10.70 8.12
CA ASN A 16 -1.84 11.76 9.01
C ASN A 16 -3.17 11.46 9.76
N ARG A 17 -3.67 10.20 9.83
CA ARG A 17 -4.97 9.87 10.46
C ARG A 17 -4.90 8.97 11.70
N LYS A 18 -5.83 9.23 12.64
CA LYS A 18 -6.25 8.37 13.79
C LYS A 18 -7.43 7.42 13.48
N LYS A 19 -7.96 7.37 12.24
CA LYS A 19 -9.18 6.61 11.89
C LYS A 19 -8.86 5.24 11.28
N LYS A 20 -9.75 4.25 11.49
CA LYS A 20 -9.68 2.92 10.87
C LYS A 20 -9.55 3.02 9.34
N LEU A 21 -8.53 2.35 8.80
CA LEU A 21 -8.32 2.18 7.36
C LEU A 21 -9.31 1.16 6.81
N ILE A 22 -9.86 1.43 5.63
CA ILE A 22 -10.84 0.57 4.97
C ILE A 22 -10.32 0.25 3.57
N ALA A 23 -10.10 -1.03 3.28
CA ALA A 23 -9.61 -1.52 2.00
C ALA A 23 -10.42 -1.03 0.79
N SER A 24 -11.74 -0.95 0.92
CA SER A 24 -12.63 -0.51 -0.17
C SER A 24 -12.34 0.91 -0.66
N VAL A 25 -11.87 1.80 0.22
CA VAL A 25 -11.55 3.19 -0.14
C VAL A 25 -10.33 3.24 -1.07
N PHE A 26 -9.35 2.35 -0.86
CA PHE A 26 -8.16 2.28 -1.72
C PHE A 26 -8.47 1.64 -3.06
N ARG A 27 -9.30 0.60 -3.06
CA ARG A 27 -9.75 -0.06 -4.28
C ARG A 27 -10.58 0.87 -5.17
N ASP A 28 -11.52 1.61 -4.59
CA ASP A 28 -12.35 2.60 -5.31
C ASP A 28 -11.50 3.75 -5.87
N ALA A 29 -10.45 4.14 -5.15
CA ALA A 29 -9.47 5.12 -5.61
C ALA A 29 -8.48 4.58 -6.67
N GLY A 30 -8.53 3.29 -7.00
CA GLY A 30 -7.69 2.68 -8.04
C GLY A 30 -6.23 2.41 -7.64
N TYR A 31 -5.94 2.33 -6.34
CA TYR A 31 -4.59 1.98 -5.89
C TYR A 31 -4.27 0.50 -6.17
N PRO A 32 -3.04 0.18 -6.62
CA PRO A 32 -2.59 -1.20 -6.78
C PRO A 32 -2.76 -1.99 -5.49
N GLU A 33 -3.51 -3.09 -5.55
CA GLU A 33 -3.81 -3.98 -4.42
C GLU A 33 -3.12 -5.33 -4.62
N ILE A 34 -2.36 -5.77 -3.63
CA ILE A 34 -1.80 -7.12 -3.55
C ILE A 34 -2.42 -7.83 -2.35
N LYS A 35 -3.18 -8.89 -2.63
CA LYS A 35 -3.83 -9.70 -1.60
C LYS A 35 -3.01 -10.95 -1.29
N LEU A 36 -2.78 -11.22 -0.02
CA LEU A 36 -2.16 -12.44 0.46
C LEU A 36 -3.22 -13.56 0.56
N ASP A 37 -2.95 -14.70 -0.07
CA ASP A 37 -3.80 -15.89 -0.01
C ASP A 37 -3.63 -16.70 1.29
N LYS A 38 -2.46 -16.60 1.94
CA LYS A 38 -2.15 -17.33 3.17
C LYS A 38 -1.77 -16.39 4.30
N ALA A 39 -2.29 -16.67 5.50
CA ALA A 39 -2.02 -15.87 6.71
C ALA A 39 -0.60 -16.02 7.27
N GLY A 40 0.17 -17.02 6.81
CA GLY A 40 1.39 -17.49 7.48
C GLY A 40 2.49 -16.45 7.66
N ASN A 41 2.72 -15.60 6.67
CA ASN A 41 3.92 -14.73 6.65
C ASN A 41 3.58 -13.23 6.59
N TRP A 42 2.32 -12.85 6.85
CA TRP A 42 1.90 -11.44 6.87
C TRP A 42 2.81 -10.54 7.74
N PRO A 43 3.23 -10.96 8.95
CA PRO A 43 4.06 -10.10 9.81
C PRO A 43 5.44 -9.84 9.21
N GLN A 44 6.05 -10.85 8.59
CA GLN A 44 7.37 -10.75 7.96
C GLN A 44 7.31 -9.91 6.69
N LEU A 45 6.27 -10.11 5.86
CA LEU A 45 6.02 -9.29 4.68
C LEU A 45 5.78 -7.83 5.05
N HIS A 46 5.06 -7.60 6.15
CA HIS A 46 4.84 -6.24 6.63
C HIS A 46 6.12 -5.57 7.12
N ASP A 47 7.01 -6.30 7.79
CA ASP A 47 8.30 -5.77 8.23
C ASP A 47 9.22 -5.47 7.03
N LEU A 48 9.26 -6.36 6.04
CA LEU A 48 9.93 -6.12 4.76
C LEU A 48 9.40 -4.86 4.07
N CYS A 49 8.07 -4.67 4.07
CA CYS A 49 7.50 -3.48 3.47
C CYS A 49 7.95 -2.19 4.17
N LYS A 50 8.03 -2.20 5.51
CA LYS A 50 8.53 -1.04 6.27
C LYS A 50 9.97 -0.70 5.90
N ALA A 51 10.80 -1.69 5.60
CA ALA A 51 12.20 -1.46 5.27
C ALA A 51 12.41 -0.95 3.83
N GLN A 52 11.58 -1.39 2.88
CA GLN A 52 11.79 -1.11 1.45
C GLN A 52 10.90 0.00 0.87
N PHE A 53 9.65 0.12 1.31
CA PHE A 53 8.67 1.02 0.70
C PHE A 53 8.55 2.32 1.50
N ILE A 54 9.64 3.08 1.51
CA ILE A 54 9.75 4.42 2.09
C ILE A 54 10.20 5.39 0.99
N ASP A 55 9.57 6.55 0.89
CA ASP A 55 10.01 7.62 -0.02
C ASP A 55 11.27 8.34 0.50
N GLY A 56 11.87 9.18 -0.34
CA GLY A 56 13.03 10.00 0.03
C GLY A 56 12.79 11.01 1.17
N GLN A 57 11.56 11.12 1.69
CA GLN A 57 11.16 11.97 2.81
C GLN A 57 10.85 11.17 4.08
N GLY A 58 11.08 9.85 4.08
CA GLY A 58 10.83 8.99 5.24
C GLY A 58 9.35 8.59 5.42
N ARG A 59 8.52 8.72 4.39
CA ARG A 59 7.09 8.36 4.42
C ARG A 59 6.86 7.02 3.73
N TYR A 60 5.99 6.20 4.29
CA TYR A 60 5.63 4.92 3.65
C TYR A 60 4.87 5.15 2.34
N THR A 61 5.30 4.47 1.28
CA THR A 61 4.63 4.43 -0.04
C THR A 61 3.62 3.30 -0.15
N TYR A 62 3.33 2.62 0.97
CA TYR A 62 2.38 1.52 1.05
C TYR A 62 1.49 1.62 2.30
N THR A 63 0.34 0.96 2.27
CA THR A 63 -0.54 0.76 3.42
C THR A 63 -1.08 -0.67 3.39
N TRP A 64 -1.63 -1.15 4.49
CA TRP A 64 -2.22 -2.48 4.56
C TRP A 64 -3.54 -2.48 5.31
N CYS A 65 -4.44 -3.38 4.90
CA CYS A 65 -5.72 -3.63 5.53
C CYS A 65 -5.95 -5.13 5.60
N GLY A 66 -5.69 -5.73 6.76
CA GLY A 66 -5.71 -7.19 6.92
C GLY A 66 -4.68 -7.84 6.00
N PHE A 67 -5.14 -8.72 5.10
CA PHE A 67 -4.29 -9.43 4.13
C PHE A 67 -4.11 -8.69 2.80
N SER A 68 -4.54 -7.43 2.69
CA SER A 68 -4.43 -6.65 1.45
C SER A 68 -3.45 -5.51 1.65
N PHE A 69 -2.43 -5.45 0.81
CA PHE A 69 -1.43 -4.38 0.74
C PHE A 69 -1.78 -3.47 -0.43
N PHE A 70 -1.73 -2.17 -0.20
CA PHE A 70 -1.98 -1.15 -1.20
C PHE A 70 -0.72 -0.31 -1.37
N PHE A 71 -0.42 0.10 -2.60
CA PHE A 71 0.78 0.88 -2.92
C PHE A 71 0.38 2.18 -3.62
N THR A 72 1.23 3.20 -3.56
CA THR A 72 0.99 4.48 -4.27
C THR A 72 1.25 4.39 -5.77
N ASN A 73 2.04 3.41 -6.21
CA ASN A 73 2.43 3.20 -7.60
C ASN A 73 2.49 1.70 -7.95
N GLU A 74 2.48 1.37 -9.24
CA GLU A 74 2.49 -0.01 -9.73
C GLU A 74 3.87 -0.68 -9.61
N GLU A 75 4.95 0.09 -9.66
CA GLU A 75 6.33 -0.43 -9.56
C GLU A 75 6.58 -1.05 -8.18
N ASP A 76 6.19 -0.37 -7.11
CA ASP A 76 6.28 -0.86 -5.73
C ASP A 76 5.43 -2.12 -5.54
N ALA A 77 4.22 -2.15 -6.12
CA ALA A 77 3.36 -3.32 -6.08
C ALA A 77 3.98 -4.52 -6.82
N TYR A 78 4.64 -4.28 -7.95
CA TYR A 78 5.36 -5.32 -8.69
C TYR A 78 6.56 -5.84 -7.91
N LEU A 79 7.37 -4.95 -7.33
CA LEU A 79 8.50 -5.32 -6.47
C LEU A 79 8.02 -6.17 -5.30
N PHE A 80 6.95 -5.76 -4.62
CA PHE A 80 6.37 -6.52 -3.51
C PHE A 80 5.88 -7.91 -3.96
N ARG A 81 5.20 -7.99 -5.10
CA ARG A 81 4.76 -9.27 -5.66
C ARG A 81 5.93 -10.19 -5.98
N SER A 82 7.04 -9.63 -6.48
CA SER A 82 8.26 -10.40 -6.74
C SER A 82 8.91 -10.90 -5.44
N LEU A 83 8.93 -10.08 -4.38
CA LEU A 83 9.44 -10.48 -3.07
C LEU A 83 8.63 -11.64 -2.47
N MET A 84 7.30 -11.59 -2.63
CA MET A 84 6.42 -12.67 -2.16
C MET A 84 6.68 -14.02 -2.85
N LEU A 85 7.21 -14.04 -4.07
CA LEU A 85 7.53 -15.27 -4.79
C LEU A 85 8.87 -15.88 -4.37
N MET A 86 9.72 -15.10 -3.68
CA MET A 86 11.04 -15.53 -3.21
C MET A 86 11.05 -16.03 -1.76
N VAL A 87 9.94 -15.83 -1.02
CA VAL A 87 9.71 -16.26 0.37
C VAL A 87 8.85 -17.52 0.40
#